data_AF-D8RW05-F1
#
_entry.id   AF-D8RW05-F1
#
_cell.length_a   1.000
_cell.length_b   1.000
_cell.length_c   1.000
_cell.angle_alpha   90.00
_cell.angle_beta   90.00
_cell.angle_gamma   90.00
#
_symmetry.space_group_name_H-M   'P 1'
#
loop_
_entity.id
_entity.type
_entity.pdbx_description
1 polymer ?
#
loop_
_entity_poly.entity_id
_entity_poly.type
_entity_poly.pdbx_seq_one_letter_code
_entity_poly.pdbx_strand_id
1 'polypeptide(L)'
;TKDGIGYLEVKHLLLSSYCQHLVFLILLRAEGKCDLSEHPVIQRLAEIRLFLEKIRPIDKKLQYQIDKLLKQATAPASDQYLAAEKDDLKYRPNPDLLVSKIEEDMEGNGGVYKPPKIAPTAMDEKESAKDKRTRQRAEREEQRRASRSSYIKSMVDDLEGRPEEIQHSLGAESKQFQREMARLDARAKQEEDMFTRVPLSKVERKRLTRLKRSRNG
;
A
#
# COMPACT_ATOMS: atom_id res chain seq x y z
N THR A 1 10.56 18.34 -20.07
CA THR A 1 11.96 17.90 -20.34
C THR A 1 12.50 18.73 -21.48
N LYS A 2 13.81 18.91 -21.59
CA LYS A 2 14.41 19.98 -22.40
C LYS A 2 13.99 20.02 -23.89
N ASP A 3 13.45 18.93 -24.47
CA ASP A 3 13.04 18.89 -25.89
C ASP A 3 11.67 18.21 -26.16
N GLY A 4 10.76 18.13 -25.18
CA GLY A 4 9.47 17.44 -25.35
C GLY A 4 8.27 18.29 -24.95
N ILE A 5 7.28 18.40 -25.85
CA ILE A 5 5.96 18.96 -25.55
C ILE A 5 5.37 18.17 -24.38
N GLY A 6 4.91 18.87 -23.34
CA GLY A 6 4.34 18.21 -22.17
C GLY A 6 3.07 17.44 -22.53
N TYR A 7 2.80 16.31 -21.85
CA TYR A 7 1.56 15.55 -22.07
C TYR A 7 0.30 16.42 -21.94
N LEU A 8 0.27 17.29 -20.92
CA LEU A 8 -0.82 18.25 -20.71
C LEU A 8 -0.95 19.22 -21.89
N GLU A 9 0.16 19.71 -22.42
CA GLU A 9 0.19 20.61 -23.57
C GLU A 9 -0.34 19.92 -24.84
N VAL A 10 0.09 18.68 -25.12
CA VAL A 10 -0.47 17.87 -26.22
C VAL A 10 -1.98 17.70 -26.07
N LYS A 11 -2.46 17.40 -24.86
CA LYS A 11 -3.89 17.25 -24.58
C LYS A 11 -4.66 18.54 -24.85
N HIS A 12 -4.11 19.69 -24.46
CA HIS A 12 -4.71 20.99 -24.74
C HIS A 12 -4.74 21.32 -26.23
N LEU A 13 -3.65 21.04 -26.96
CA LEU A 13 -3.60 21.23 -28.41
C LEU A 13 -4.63 20.35 -29.13
N LEU A 14 -4.76 19.09 -28.72
CA LEU A 14 -5.70 18.13 -29.31
C LEU A 14 -7.16 18.54 -29.06
N LEU A 15 -7.47 19.06 -27.87
CA LEU A 15 -8.78 19.64 -27.56
C LEU A 15 -9.05 20.91 -28.38
N SER A 16 -8.04 21.76 -28.57
CA SER A 16 -8.15 22.97 -29.39
C SER A 16 -8.44 22.62 -30.86
N SER A 17 -7.71 21.65 -31.42
CA SER A 17 -7.95 21.13 -32.78
C SER A 17 -9.35 20.51 -32.91
N TYR A 18 -9.85 19.79 -31.89
CA TYR A 18 -11.23 19.29 -31.88
C TYR A 18 -12.26 20.43 -32.02
N CYS A 19 -12.12 21.48 -31.21
CA CYS A 19 -12.99 22.65 -31.26
C CYS A 19 -12.90 23.38 -32.61
N GLN A 20 -11.70 23.54 -33.18
CA GLN A 20 -11.50 24.16 -34.49
C GLN A 20 -12.24 23.40 -35.61
N HIS A 21 -12.10 22.07 -35.65
CA HIS A 21 -12.79 21.24 -36.64
C HIS A 21 -14.31 21.23 -36.45
N LEU A 22 -14.78 21.30 -35.20
CA LEU A 22 -16.21 21.39 -34.89
C LEU A 22 -16.80 22.72 -35.34
N VAL A 23 -16.13 23.84 -35.06
CA VAL A 23 -16.54 25.18 -35.54
C VAL A 23 -16.53 25.22 -37.06
N PHE A 24 -15.53 24.63 -37.71
CA PHE A 24 -15.47 24.55 -39.16
C PHE A 24 -16.64 23.74 -39.76
N LEU A 25 -17.08 22.64 -39.12
CA LEU A 25 -18.29 21.92 -39.54
C LEU A 25 -19.56 22.77 -39.40
N ILE A 26 -19.64 23.60 -38.35
CA ILE A 26 -20.77 24.52 -38.17
C ILE A 26 -20.78 25.60 -39.26
N LEU A 27 -19.60 26.15 -39.61
CA LEU A 27 -19.46 27.13 -40.68
C LEU A 27 -19.86 26.53 -42.04
N LEU A 28 -19.37 25.33 -42.38
CA LEU A 28 -19.77 24.62 -43.59
C LEU A 28 -21.29 24.43 -43.69
N ARG A 29 -21.92 24.07 -42.58
CA ARG A 29 -23.39 23.94 -42.51
C ARG A 29 -24.10 25.28 -42.68
N ALA A 30 -23.56 26.36 -42.12
CA ALA A 30 -24.12 27.70 -42.26
C ALA A 30 -24.01 28.23 -43.70
N GLU A 31 -22.94 27.88 -44.42
CA GLU A 31 -22.75 28.25 -45.83
C GLU A 31 -23.60 27.43 -46.82
N GLY A 32 -24.33 26.42 -46.35
CA GLY A 32 -25.20 25.58 -47.20
C GLY A 32 -24.46 24.61 -48.13
N LYS A 33 -23.15 24.43 -47.94
CA LYS A 33 -22.32 23.48 -48.71
C LYS A 33 -22.48 22.09 -48.10
N CYS A 34 -23.50 21.36 -48.53
CA CYS A 34 -23.97 20.15 -47.86
C CYS A 34 -23.65 18.86 -48.61
N ASP A 35 -22.36 18.56 -48.78
CA ASP A 35 -21.90 17.17 -48.99
C ASP A 35 -21.13 16.73 -47.74
N LEU A 36 -21.87 16.57 -46.64
CA LEU A 36 -21.30 16.27 -45.33
C LEU A 36 -20.52 14.94 -45.32
N SER A 37 -20.92 14.00 -46.16
CA SER A 37 -20.37 12.64 -46.19
C SER A 37 -18.94 12.59 -46.76
N GLU A 38 -18.53 13.59 -47.54
CA GLU A 38 -17.27 13.56 -48.30
C GLU A 38 -16.18 14.46 -47.69
N HIS A 39 -16.52 15.32 -46.72
CA HIS A 39 -15.54 16.27 -46.20
C HIS A 39 -14.53 15.60 -45.25
N PRO A 40 -13.20 15.75 -45.47
CA PRO A 40 -12.15 15.09 -44.69
C PRO A 40 -12.15 15.47 -43.19
N VAL A 41 -12.86 16.54 -42.83
CA VAL A 41 -12.98 17.00 -41.44
C VAL A 41 -13.71 15.98 -40.56
N ILE A 42 -14.65 15.20 -41.11
CA ILE A 42 -15.29 14.14 -40.33
C ILE A 42 -14.29 13.05 -39.96
N GLN A 43 -13.42 12.66 -40.91
CA GLN A 43 -12.36 11.69 -40.66
C GLN A 43 -11.37 12.21 -39.60
N ARG A 44 -10.94 13.48 -39.71
CA ARG A 44 -10.06 14.10 -38.70
C ARG A 44 -10.71 14.20 -37.32
N LEU A 45 -12.01 14.48 -37.26
CA LEU A 45 -12.73 14.56 -35.99
C LEU A 45 -12.89 13.18 -35.34
N ALA A 46 -13.08 12.12 -36.13
CA ALA A 46 -13.07 10.74 -35.66
C ALA A 46 -11.68 10.31 -35.15
N GLU A 47 -10.61 10.65 -35.87
CA GLU A 47 -9.23 10.41 -35.42
C GLU A 47 -8.92 11.10 -34.09
N ILE A 48 -9.24 12.38 -33.96
CA ILE A 48 -9.06 13.17 -32.73
C ILE A 48 -9.87 12.56 -31.58
N ARG A 49 -11.09 12.11 -31.83
CA ARG A 49 -11.91 11.41 -30.83
C ARG A 49 -11.26 10.10 -30.36
N LEU A 50 -10.70 9.32 -31.28
CA LEU A 50 -9.98 8.10 -30.93
C LEU A 50 -8.75 8.42 -30.06
N PHE A 51 -7.99 9.47 -30.38
CA PHE A 51 -6.88 9.90 -29.53
C PHE A 51 -7.35 10.29 -28.12
N LEU A 52 -8.45 11.05 -28.00
CA LEU A 52 -9.01 11.40 -26.69
C LEU A 52 -9.42 10.14 -25.89
N GLU A 53 -9.97 9.12 -26.54
CA GLU A 53 -10.31 7.85 -25.87
C GLU A 53 -9.07 7.11 -25.38
N LYS A 54 -7.98 7.10 -26.16
CA LYS A 54 -6.71 6.47 -25.77
C LYS A 54 -5.96 7.23 -24.67
N ILE A 55 -6.20 8.53 -24.54
CA ILE A 55 -5.61 9.40 -23.51
C ILE A 55 -6.29 9.19 -22.13
N ARG A 56 -7.57 8.81 -22.07
CA ARG A 56 -8.31 8.57 -20.80
C ARG A 56 -7.60 7.68 -19.76
N PRO A 57 -7.03 6.51 -20.09
CA PRO A 57 -6.31 5.72 -19.09
C PRO A 57 -5.05 6.41 -18.57
N ILE A 58 -4.38 7.23 -19.38
CA ILE A 58 -3.19 8.00 -18.96
C ILE A 58 -3.62 9.11 -18.00
N ASP A 59 -4.71 9.80 -18.31
CA ASP A 59 -5.32 10.80 -17.41
C ASP A 59 -5.64 10.21 -16.05
N LYS A 60 -6.24 9.01 -15.99
CA LYS A 60 -6.54 8.34 -14.71
C LYS A 60 -5.29 8.06 -13.87
N LYS A 61 -4.17 7.70 -14.52
CA LYS A 61 -2.88 7.47 -13.82
C LYS A 61 -2.27 8.78 -13.32
N LEU A 62 -2.39 9.86 -14.08
CA LEU A 62 -1.84 11.17 -13.73
C LEU A 62 -2.74 11.97 -12.78
N GLN A 63 -4.01 11.60 -12.65
CA GLN A 63 -5.00 12.34 -11.86
C GLN A 63 -4.53 12.57 -10.43
N TYR A 64 -3.99 11.55 -9.76
CA TYR A 64 -3.46 11.70 -8.41
C TYR A 64 -2.30 12.71 -8.34
N GLN A 65 -1.38 12.67 -9.31
CA GLN A 65 -0.24 13.58 -9.35
C GLN A 65 -0.69 15.02 -9.60
N ILE A 66 -1.63 15.21 -10.53
CA ILE A 66 -2.22 16.52 -10.83
C ILE A 66 -2.96 17.05 -9.60
N ASP A 67 -3.83 16.25 -8.99
CA ASP A 67 -4.61 16.66 -7.81
C ASP A 67 -3.70 16.95 -6.61
N LYS A 68 -2.60 16.20 -6.44
CA LYS A 68 -1.58 16.47 -5.41
C LYS A 68 -0.88 17.80 -5.64
N LEU A 69 -0.43 18.05 -6.87
CA LEU A 69 0.24 19.32 -7.23
C LEU A 69 -0.72 20.50 -7.12
N LEU A 70 -1.97 20.35 -7.54
CA LEU A 70 -3.01 21.36 -7.36
C LEU A 70 -3.25 21.65 -5.88
N LYS A 71 -3.39 20.62 -5.05
CA LYS A 71 -3.53 20.78 -3.59
C LYS A 71 -2.33 21.50 -2.97
N GLN A 72 -1.12 21.16 -3.38
CA GLN A 72 0.12 21.83 -2.91
C GLN A 72 0.23 23.29 -3.38
N ALA A 73 -0.27 23.61 -4.57
CA ALA A 73 -0.31 24.98 -5.09
C ALA A 73 -1.41 25.83 -4.44
N THR A 74 -2.54 25.22 -4.07
CA THR A 74 -3.66 25.91 -3.42
C THR A 74 -3.55 25.98 -1.89
N ALA A 75 -2.71 25.15 -1.26
CA ALA A 75 -2.53 25.15 0.18
C ALA A 75 -1.74 26.38 0.66
N PRO A 76 -2.12 27.00 1.79
CA PRO A 76 -1.34 28.06 2.40
C PRO A 76 0.06 27.54 2.80
N ALA A 77 1.07 28.40 2.74
CA ALA A 77 2.49 28.05 2.90
C ALA A 77 2.84 27.30 4.21
N SER A 78 1.96 27.30 5.21
CA SER A 78 2.13 26.57 6.46
C SER A 78 2.00 25.04 6.32
N ASP A 79 1.21 24.54 5.37
CA ASP A 79 0.90 23.10 5.22
C ASP A 79 1.79 22.37 4.20
N GLN A 80 2.65 23.10 3.48
CA GLN A 80 3.55 22.52 2.46
C GLN A 80 4.56 21.54 3.05
N TYR A 81 4.95 21.72 4.32
CA TYR A 81 5.95 20.87 5.00
C TYR A 81 5.40 19.48 5.36
N LEU A 82 4.12 19.35 5.71
CA LEU A 82 3.50 18.08 6.14
C LEU A 82 3.14 17.16 4.96
N ALA A 83 2.83 17.73 3.78
CA ALA A 83 2.48 16.95 2.59
C ALA A 83 3.71 16.42 1.81
N ALA A 84 4.90 16.95 2.09
CA ALA A 84 6.15 16.54 1.45
C ALA A 84 6.67 15.16 1.92
N GLU A 85 6.25 14.74 3.12
CA GLU A 85 6.68 13.50 3.78
C GLU A 85 5.98 12.23 3.27
N LYS A 86 4.77 12.34 2.69
CA LYS A 86 4.00 11.20 2.17
C LYS A 86 4.07 11.12 0.65
N ASP A 87 5.24 10.83 0.13
CA ASP A 87 5.41 10.53 -1.29
C ASP A 87 5.91 9.09 -1.42
N ASP A 88 4.97 8.15 -1.52
CA ASP A 88 5.24 6.70 -1.55
C ASP A 88 6.12 6.27 -2.74
N LEU A 89 6.35 7.17 -3.70
CA LEU A 89 7.26 7.02 -4.83
C LEU A 89 8.71 7.44 -4.53
N LYS A 90 8.97 8.10 -3.39
CA LYS A 90 10.32 8.47 -2.93
C LYS A 90 11.05 7.35 -2.19
N TYR A 91 10.39 6.22 -1.90
CA TYR A 91 11.03 5.03 -1.34
C TYR A 91 11.91 4.28 -2.37
N ARG A 92 12.62 5.00 -3.24
CA ARG A 92 13.74 4.46 -3.99
C ARG A 92 14.98 4.63 -3.11
N PRO A 93 15.90 3.65 -3.09
CA PRO A 93 17.15 3.82 -2.35
C PRO A 93 17.87 5.08 -2.85
N ASN A 94 18.15 6.03 -1.95
CA ASN A 94 18.95 7.21 -2.25
C ASN A 94 20.43 6.86 -2.03
N PRO A 95 21.23 6.68 -3.10
CA PRO A 95 22.64 6.32 -2.95
C PRO A 95 23.48 7.43 -2.31
N ASP A 96 23.04 8.68 -2.35
CA ASP A 96 23.73 9.82 -1.71
C ASP A 96 23.69 9.73 -0.17
N LEU A 97 22.71 9.03 0.41
CA LEU A 97 22.63 8.77 1.86
C LEU A 97 23.59 7.66 2.31
N LEU A 98 24.23 6.93 1.38
CA LEU A 98 25.25 5.92 1.66
C LEU A 98 26.65 6.53 1.77
N VAL A 99 26.81 7.83 1.48
CA VAL A 99 28.06 8.53 1.80
C VAL A 99 28.12 8.62 3.32
N SER A 100 29.05 7.85 3.90
CA SER A 100 29.23 7.79 5.33
C SER A 100 29.60 9.17 5.87
N LYS A 101 28.78 9.71 6.78
CA LYS A 101 29.10 10.89 7.62
C LYS A 101 30.45 10.81 8.37
N ILE A 102 31.12 9.67 8.30
CA ILE A 102 32.48 9.45 8.81
C ILE A 102 33.49 10.41 8.15
N GLU A 103 33.22 10.91 6.95
CA GLU A 103 34.11 11.89 6.29
C GLU A 103 33.97 13.32 6.86
N GLU A 104 32.84 13.67 7.49
CA GLU A 104 32.63 15.01 8.07
C GLU A 104 33.30 15.18 9.45
N ASP A 105 33.59 14.07 10.16
CA ASP A 105 34.22 14.10 11.49
C ASP A 105 35.77 13.99 11.43
N MET A 106 36.36 13.95 10.24
CA MET A 106 37.83 13.86 10.05
C MET A 106 38.53 15.22 10.01
N GLU A 107 37.81 16.33 10.18
CA GLU A 107 38.37 17.65 10.47
C GLU A 107 38.50 17.88 11.99
N GLY A 108 39.15 16.93 12.66
CA GLY A 108 39.43 16.96 14.09
C GLY A 108 40.86 16.52 14.38
N ASN A 109 41.75 17.50 14.42
CA ASN A 109 43.16 17.43 14.81
C ASN A 109 43.50 16.30 15.83
N GLY A 110 44.39 15.38 15.45
CA GLY A 110 45.10 14.46 16.33
C GLY A 110 44.47 13.07 16.47
N GLY A 111 45.12 12.06 15.88
CA GLY A 111 44.74 10.63 15.88
C GLY A 111 44.77 9.92 17.25
N VAL A 112 44.09 10.48 18.24
CA VAL A 112 43.89 9.86 19.56
C VAL A 112 42.42 9.47 19.71
N TYR A 113 42.16 8.17 19.61
CA TYR A 113 40.85 7.57 19.80
C TYR A 113 40.30 7.89 21.20
N LYS A 114 39.08 8.46 21.25
CA LYS A 114 38.35 8.73 22.50
C LYS A 114 37.14 7.78 22.60
N PRO A 115 37.20 6.74 23.46
CA PRO A 115 36.08 5.83 23.63
C PRO A 115 34.87 6.53 24.29
N PRO A 116 33.64 6.16 23.91
CA PRO A 116 32.43 6.70 24.51
C PRO A 116 32.33 6.31 25.99
N LYS A 117 32.09 7.28 26.87
CA LYS A 117 31.91 7.06 28.30
C LYS A 117 30.46 6.64 28.58
N ILE A 118 30.23 5.34 28.67
CA ILE A 118 28.93 4.78 29.09
C ILE A 118 28.85 4.84 30.62
N ALA A 119 27.86 5.54 31.15
CA ALA A 119 27.58 5.55 32.59
C ALA A 119 26.97 4.19 33.00
N PRO A 120 27.41 3.57 34.12
CA PRO A 120 26.83 2.32 34.59
C PRO A 120 25.39 2.55 35.05
N THR A 121 24.45 1.91 34.37
CA THR A 121 23.07 1.78 34.82
C THR A 121 23.01 0.77 35.96
N ALA A 122 22.55 1.20 37.13
CA ALA A 122 22.27 0.30 38.24
C ALA A 122 21.12 -0.63 37.85
N MET A 123 21.41 -1.94 37.81
CA MET A 123 20.38 -2.97 37.72
C MET A 123 19.84 -3.19 39.13
N ASP A 124 18.53 -3.10 39.30
CA ASP A 124 17.87 -3.38 40.57
C ASP A 124 18.29 -4.76 41.10
N GLU A 125 18.54 -4.85 42.41
CA GLU A 125 19.09 -6.04 43.04
C GLU A 125 18.22 -7.28 42.80
N LYS A 126 18.92 -8.39 42.55
CA LYS A 126 18.43 -9.60 41.89
C LYS A 126 17.23 -10.22 42.61
N GLU A 127 16.08 -10.21 41.95
CA GLU A 127 15.12 -11.31 42.11
C GLU A 127 15.84 -12.63 41.86
N SER A 128 15.58 -13.64 42.69
CA SER A 128 16.26 -14.92 42.55
C SER A 128 16.03 -15.47 41.13
N ALA A 129 17.01 -16.17 40.55
CA ALA A 129 16.86 -16.74 39.21
C ALA A 129 15.63 -17.67 39.11
N LYS A 130 15.15 -18.22 40.23
CA LYS A 130 13.91 -18.98 40.33
C LYS A 130 12.67 -18.08 40.22
N ASP A 131 12.66 -16.95 40.93
CA ASP A 131 11.54 -16.00 40.93
C ASP A 131 11.37 -15.29 39.58
N LYS A 132 12.49 -14.95 38.93
CA LYS A 132 12.46 -14.42 37.55
C LYS A 132 11.86 -15.43 36.57
N ARG A 133 12.15 -16.74 36.76
CA ARG A 133 11.63 -17.80 35.91
C ARG A 133 10.14 -18.10 36.16
N THR A 134 9.67 -18.00 37.40
CA THR A 134 8.24 -18.18 37.73
C THR A 134 7.42 -17.01 37.22
N ARG A 135 7.90 -15.77 37.37
CA ARG A 135 7.24 -14.58 36.80
C ARG A 135 7.20 -14.61 35.28
N GLN A 136 8.30 -14.95 34.60
CA GLN A 136 8.28 -15.11 33.14
C GLN A 136 7.31 -16.21 32.67
N ARG A 137 7.12 -17.28 33.45
CA ARG A 137 6.11 -18.31 33.15
C ARG A 137 4.69 -17.78 33.37
N ALA A 138 4.45 -17.08 34.48
CA ALA A 138 3.16 -16.47 34.79
C ALA A 138 2.77 -15.43 33.74
N GLU A 139 3.71 -14.56 33.34
CA GLU A 139 3.53 -13.54 32.31
C GLU A 139 3.27 -14.18 30.93
N ARG A 140 4.01 -15.23 30.55
CA ARG A 140 3.71 -15.99 29.32
C ARG A 140 2.36 -16.68 29.35
N GLU A 141 1.94 -17.19 30.51
CA GLU A 141 0.60 -17.76 30.68
C GLU A 141 -0.49 -16.70 30.62
N GLU A 142 -0.25 -15.52 31.18
CA GLU A 142 -1.16 -14.39 31.17
C GLU A 142 -1.31 -13.83 29.75
N GLN A 143 -0.21 -13.66 29.02
CA GLN A 143 -0.22 -13.34 27.58
C GLN A 143 -0.97 -14.41 26.78
N ARG A 144 -0.73 -15.69 27.06
CA ARG A 144 -1.48 -16.79 26.43
C ARG A 144 -2.96 -16.78 26.77
N ARG A 145 -3.36 -16.39 27.98
CA ARG A 145 -4.76 -16.27 28.41
C ARG A 145 -5.42 -15.04 27.77
N ALA A 146 -4.71 -13.92 27.72
CA ALA A 146 -5.10 -12.70 27.04
C ALA A 146 -5.35 -12.96 25.55
N SER A 147 -4.43 -13.64 24.85
CA SER A 147 -4.60 -14.02 23.44
C SER A 147 -5.67 -15.10 23.19
N ARG A 148 -6.14 -15.81 24.24
CA ARG A 148 -7.20 -16.83 24.13
C ARG A 148 -8.59 -16.27 24.34
N SER A 149 -8.72 -15.16 25.06
CA SER A 149 -9.98 -14.45 25.17
C SER A 149 -10.18 -13.65 23.89
N SER A 150 -11.26 -13.93 23.15
CA SER A 150 -11.61 -13.15 21.95
C SER A 150 -11.78 -11.66 22.26
N TYR A 151 -12.27 -11.34 23.46
CA TYR A 151 -12.50 -9.98 23.93
C TYR A 151 -11.21 -9.22 24.24
N ILE A 152 -10.23 -9.88 24.87
CA ILE A 152 -8.94 -9.23 25.16
C ILE A 152 -8.14 -9.04 23.88
N LYS A 153 -8.23 -10.01 22.96
CA LYS A 153 -7.59 -9.91 21.65
C LYS A 153 -8.11 -8.70 20.85
N SER A 154 -9.43 -8.49 20.79
CA SER A 154 -9.99 -7.32 20.09
C SER A 154 -9.53 -6.01 20.72
N MET A 155 -9.49 -5.94 22.07
CA MET A 155 -9.03 -4.74 22.76
C MET A 155 -7.55 -4.41 22.49
N VAL A 156 -6.70 -5.43 22.34
CA VAL A 156 -5.28 -5.25 21.96
C VAL A 156 -5.16 -4.81 20.50
N ASP A 157 -5.91 -5.43 19.59
CA ASP A 157 -5.91 -5.07 18.17
C ASP A 157 -6.36 -3.60 17.96
N ASP A 158 -7.35 -3.13 18.73
CA ASP A 158 -7.82 -1.73 18.73
C ASP A 158 -6.74 -0.75 19.26
N LEU A 159 -6.04 -1.12 20.34
CA LEU A 159 -4.96 -0.32 20.92
C LEU A 159 -3.74 -0.23 20.00
N GLU A 160 -3.42 -1.31 19.30
CA GLU A 160 -2.31 -1.37 18.33
C GLU A 160 -2.66 -0.74 16.97
N GLY A 161 -3.93 -0.37 16.74
CA GLY A 161 -4.41 0.17 15.47
C GLY A 161 -4.31 -0.84 14.32
N ARG A 162 -4.40 -2.14 14.64
CA ARG A 162 -4.29 -3.22 13.67
C ARG A 162 -5.57 -3.28 12.83
N PRO A 163 -5.49 -3.34 11.48
CA PRO A 163 -6.69 -3.37 10.66
C PRO A 163 -7.53 -4.61 10.93
N GLU A 164 -8.86 -4.44 11.00
CA GLU A 164 -9.80 -5.54 11.18
C GLU A 164 -9.81 -6.47 9.96
N GLU A 165 -9.66 -7.78 10.21
CA GLU A 165 -9.85 -8.79 9.19
C GLU A 165 -11.34 -9.08 9.03
N ILE A 166 -11.96 -8.53 7.97
CA ILE A 166 -13.35 -8.83 7.63
C ILE A 166 -13.44 -10.28 7.15
N GLN A 167 -13.84 -11.18 8.05
CA GLN A 167 -14.09 -12.57 7.70
C GLN A 167 -15.50 -12.71 7.10
N HIS A 168 -15.60 -13.27 5.89
CA HIS A 168 -16.88 -13.59 5.24
C HIS A 168 -17.60 -14.81 5.86
N SER A 169 -17.30 -15.17 7.10
CA SER A 169 -17.94 -16.27 7.83
C SER A 169 -19.25 -15.78 8.46
N LEU A 170 -20.38 -16.12 7.83
CA LEU A 170 -21.70 -15.96 8.44
C LEU A 170 -21.91 -17.09 9.46
N GLY A 171 -21.96 -16.76 10.75
CA GLY A 171 -22.38 -17.66 11.83
C GLY A 171 -21.32 -17.96 12.91
N ALA A 172 -21.80 -18.45 14.06
CA ALA A 172 -20.93 -18.85 15.18
C ALA A 172 -20.18 -20.14 14.83
N GLU A 173 -18.86 -20.03 14.69
CA GLU A 173 -18.03 -21.19 14.40
C GLU A 173 -17.98 -22.16 15.59
N SER A 174 -18.08 -23.47 15.32
CA SER A 174 -17.88 -24.47 16.36
C SER A 174 -16.41 -24.46 16.83
N LYS A 175 -16.18 -24.69 18.13
CA LYS A 175 -14.81 -24.81 18.70
C LYS A 175 -13.96 -25.87 17.97
N GLN A 176 -14.60 -26.91 17.42
CA GLN A 176 -13.91 -27.94 16.63
C GLN A 176 -13.44 -27.40 15.27
N PHE A 177 -14.25 -26.56 14.62
CA PHE A 177 -13.88 -25.90 13.37
C PHE A 177 -12.68 -24.96 13.56
N GLN A 178 -12.71 -24.12 14.60
CA GLN A 178 -11.61 -23.20 14.90
C GLN A 178 -10.28 -23.92 15.14
N ARG A 179 -10.31 -25.04 15.87
CA ARG A 179 -9.11 -25.87 16.11
C ARG A 179 -8.56 -26.48 14.82
N GLU A 180 -9.43 -26.89 13.91
CA GLU A 180 -9.02 -27.47 12.63
C GLU A 180 -8.49 -26.41 11.67
N MET A 181 -9.09 -25.22 11.66
CA MET A 181 -8.60 -24.09 10.88
C MET A 181 -7.21 -23.66 11.37
N ALA A 182 -7.03 -23.50 12.68
CA ALA A 182 -5.72 -23.19 13.26
C ALA A 182 -4.67 -24.27 12.95
N ARG A 183 -5.07 -25.54 12.86
CA ARG A 183 -4.17 -26.64 12.45
C ARG A 183 -3.80 -26.52 10.97
N LEU A 184 -4.73 -26.14 10.10
CA LEU A 184 -4.45 -25.89 8.69
C LEU A 184 -3.53 -24.68 8.51
N ASP A 185 -3.74 -23.59 9.25
CA ASP A 185 -2.90 -22.40 9.20
C ASP A 185 -1.48 -22.69 9.69
N ALA A 186 -1.34 -23.47 10.77
CA ALA A 186 -0.03 -23.91 11.25
C ALA A 186 0.70 -24.78 10.23
N ARG A 187 -0.03 -25.65 9.52
CA ARG A 187 0.52 -26.43 8.40
C ARG A 187 0.93 -25.52 7.24
N ALA A 188 0.11 -24.54 6.88
CA ALA A 188 0.42 -23.61 5.80
C ALA A 188 1.73 -22.85 6.08
N LYS A 189 1.93 -22.37 7.32
CA LYS A 189 3.19 -21.75 7.74
C LYS A 189 4.40 -22.69 7.57
N GLN A 190 4.24 -23.95 7.97
CA GLN A 190 5.30 -24.95 7.79
C GLN A 190 5.57 -25.24 6.30
N GLU A 191 4.54 -25.27 5.46
CA GLU A 191 4.67 -25.45 4.01
C GLU A 191 5.34 -24.24 3.35
N GLU A 192 5.09 -23.02 3.85
CA GLU A 192 5.78 -21.79 3.44
C GLU A 192 7.26 -21.83 3.81
N ASP A 193 7.59 -22.19 5.06
CA ASP A 193 8.98 -22.33 5.53
C ASP A 193 9.77 -23.37 4.71
N MET A 194 9.10 -24.47 4.35
CA MET A 194 9.68 -25.57 3.58
C MET A 194 9.51 -25.41 2.06
N PHE A 195 8.85 -24.34 1.60
CA PHE A 195 8.51 -24.05 0.20
C PHE A 195 7.93 -25.23 -0.59
N THR A 196 7.19 -26.14 0.07
CA THR A 196 6.67 -27.37 -0.54
C THR A 196 5.28 -27.72 0.02
N ARG A 197 4.35 -28.10 -0.86
CA ARG A 197 2.98 -28.47 -0.47
C ARG A 197 2.89 -29.94 -0.10
N VAL A 198 2.36 -30.23 1.09
CA VAL A 198 2.14 -31.62 1.53
C VAL A 198 0.67 -32.01 1.26
N PRO A 199 0.39 -33.06 0.48
CA PRO A 199 -0.99 -33.45 0.18
C PRO A 199 -1.73 -33.93 1.44
N LEU A 200 -3.01 -33.56 1.56
CA LEU A 200 -3.89 -34.04 2.63
C LEU A 200 -4.28 -35.50 2.42
N SER A 201 -4.27 -36.28 3.51
CA SER A 201 -4.77 -37.67 3.52
C SER A 201 -6.28 -37.72 3.24
N LYS A 202 -6.77 -38.83 2.68
CA LYS A 202 -8.20 -39.07 2.41
C LYS A 202 -9.07 -38.89 3.67
N VAL A 203 -8.54 -39.31 4.83
CA VAL A 203 -9.23 -39.19 6.14
C VAL A 203 -9.34 -37.72 6.57
N GLU A 204 -8.26 -36.95 6.41
CA GLU A 204 -8.23 -35.52 6.75
C GLU A 204 -9.19 -34.72 5.85
N ARG A 205 -9.20 -35.01 4.55
CA ARG A 205 -10.15 -34.41 3.61
C ARG A 205 -11.60 -34.69 4.02
N LYS A 206 -11.93 -35.94 4.40
CA LYS A 206 -13.28 -36.32 4.85
C LYS A 206 -13.68 -35.61 6.16
N ARG A 207 -12.72 -35.40 7.07
CA ARG A 207 -12.94 -34.66 8.32
C ARG A 207 -13.27 -33.19 8.04
N LEU A 208 -12.49 -32.55 7.16
CA LEU A 208 -12.72 -31.16 6.75
C LEU A 208 -14.07 -30.97 6.03
N THR A 209 -14.45 -31.88 5.14
CA THR A 209 -15.74 -31.80 4.47
C THR A 209 -16.91 -31.97 5.43
N ARG A 210 -16.79 -32.85 6.44
CA ARG A 210 -17.80 -33.01 7.50
C ARG A 210 -17.98 -31.72 8.31
N LEU A 211 -16.87 -31.09 8.72
CA LEU A 211 -16.88 -29.83 9.48
C LEU A 211 -17.45 -28.66 8.67
N LYS A 212 -17.16 -28.60 7.37
CA LYS A 212 -17.75 -27.60 6.46
C LYS A 212 -19.24 -27.84 6.24
N ARG A 213 -19.68 -29.11 6.17
CA ARG A 213 -21.10 -29.47 6.02
C ARG A 213 -21.93 -29.15 7.27
N SER A 214 -21.39 -29.37 8.47
CA SER A 214 -22.07 -29.00 9.72
C SER A 214 -22.28 -27.49 9.90
N ARG A 215 -21.62 -26.67 9.09
CA ARG A 215 -21.78 -25.21 9.07
C ARG A 215 -22.98 -24.76 8.23
N ASN A 216 -23.33 -25.51 7.19
CA ASN A 216 -24.41 -25.16 6.24
C ASN A 216 -25.72 -25.89 6.57
N GLY A 217 -25.89 -26.32 7.83
CA GLY A 217 -27.11 -26.98 8.30
C GLY A 217 -28.28 -26.01 8.40
#